data_AF-A0A1I5H1Z3-F1
#
_entry.id   AF-A0A1I5H1Z3-F1
#
_cell.length_a   1.000
_cell.length_b   1.000
_cell.length_c   1.000
_cell.angle_alpha   90.00
_cell.angle_beta   90.00
_cell.angle_gamma   90.00
#
_symmetry.space_group_name_H-M   'P 1'
#
loop_
_entity.id
_entity.type
_entity.pdbx_description
1 polymer ?
#
loop_
_entity_poly.entity_id
_entity_poly.type
_entity_poly.pdbx_seq_one_letter_code
_entity_poly.pdbx_strand_id
1 'polypeptide(L)'
;MLIISTYNQNNSLAVREKAAGELVFLEKDDNAAIKRLTEEARKYNESESKRLECYLILCDQTSLWLLQTVGLPQEIEDKVDVFATTMEDLLAKTIFVKLPNLPSKFPSLDRQPIAYGSDTTVHLVLVGFSAQTEALALNAALVAHYPNYCKDTRLRTRITIIDENVYDGRDRLIQRYAHLFDNSYYRTIDLNDTHPQCLVHRPMYEKEHRKDFVDVEWEFVNGNIRNDAVRQKLEEWSTDNRHLLTIAVCHTDNNRNYSESFGLPQQVYNQEIPVLCHTEESELIQIATKEGTYSSVYPFGSECCDINTLRTLKRLAQRVNYVYNHCFSLVSGDPITAPASIDEDKLEMQWRQIGSLSKQYSNIFNAMTLGTKMHSIGHTSEDWEAYYAVTLEEINILTEVEHNRWSVEELILGYRPVTEKEEKLVENDISQKKALRQKKIHYDLRAFSDLRTDSTGKNVNVYDMALIQGIPLIIKSCITD
;
A
#
# COMPACT_ATOMS: atom_id res chain seq x y z
N MET A 1 -10.63 12.99 16.78
CA MET A 1 -9.63 12.92 17.87
C MET A 1 -8.39 12.18 17.40
N LEU A 2 -7.25 12.42 18.03
CA LEU A 2 -5.97 11.80 17.72
C LEU A 2 -5.38 11.15 18.98
N ILE A 3 -4.97 9.89 18.90
CA ILE A 3 -4.27 9.17 19.96
C ILE A 3 -2.90 8.76 19.42
N ILE A 4 -1.82 9.12 20.11
CA ILE A 4 -0.44 8.80 19.71
C ILE A 4 0.24 7.98 20.80
N SER A 5 0.78 6.83 20.42
CA SER A 5 1.42 5.84 21.29
C SER A 5 2.91 6.13 21.51
N THR A 6 3.24 7.40 21.76
CA THR A 6 4.59 7.82 22.16
C THR A 6 4.45 9.02 23.09
N TYR A 7 4.93 8.91 24.33
CA TYR A 7 4.94 10.03 25.27
C TYR A 7 6.10 10.99 24.97
N ASN A 8 6.06 11.62 23.80
CA ASN A 8 6.93 12.73 23.45
C ASN A 8 6.08 13.99 23.29
N GLN A 9 6.14 14.88 24.28
CA GLN A 9 5.37 16.14 24.26
C GLN A 9 5.77 17.07 23.10
N ASN A 10 6.97 16.87 22.54
CA ASN A 10 7.49 17.62 21.38
C ASN A 10 7.23 16.90 20.05
N ASN A 11 6.37 15.88 20.01
CA ASN A 11 5.95 15.26 18.74
C ASN A 11 5.33 16.34 17.84
N SER A 12 5.96 16.60 16.69
CA SER A 12 5.59 17.68 15.77
C SER A 12 4.17 17.55 15.23
N LEU A 13 3.71 16.32 14.99
CA LEU A 13 2.33 16.04 14.58
C LEU A 13 1.34 16.38 15.71
N ALA A 14 1.63 15.94 16.93
CA ALA A 14 0.78 16.25 18.10
C ALA A 14 0.64 17.76 18.35
N VAL A 15 1.74 18.52 18.20
CA VAL A 15 1.75 19.97 18.37
C VAL A 15 0.90 20.64 17.29
N ARG A 16 1.07 20.26 16.02
CA ARG A 16 0.28 20.80 14.90
C ARG A 16 -1.21 20.54 15.07
N GLU A 17 -1.60 19.31 15.44
CA GLU A 17 -3.01 18.95 15.59
C GLU A 17 -3.66 19.63 16.81
N LYS A 18 -2.93 19.78 17.93
CA LYS A 18 -3.40 20.60 19.06
C LYS A 18 -3.61 22.05 18.65
N ALA A 19 -2.69 22.62 17.86
CA ALA A 19 -2.82 23.99 17.36
C ALA A 19 -4.00 24.15 16.40
N ALA A 20 -4.37 23.10 15.67
CA ALA A 20 -5.57 23.03 14.83
C ALA A 20 -6.87 22.83 15.64
N GLY A 21 -6.79 22.71 16.97
CA GLY A 21 -7.95 22.55 17.85
C GLY A 21 -8.41 21.10 18.03
N GLU A 22 -7.65 20.12 17.54
CA GLU A 22 -7.97 18.71 17.70
C GLU A 22 -7.74 18.22 19.12
N LEU A 23 -8.58 17.28 19.55
CA LEU A 23 -8.39 16.56 20.81
C LEU A 23 -7.28 15.52 20.64
N VAL A 24 -6.11 15.79 21.23
CA VAL A 24 -4.90 14.94 21.12
C VAL A 24 -4.53 14.29 22.45
N PHE A 25 -4.45 12.96 22.46
CA PHE A 25 -3.97 12.15 23.57
C PHE A 25 -2.56 11.62 23.26
N LEU A 26 -1.64 11.81 24.21
CA LEU A 26 -0.29 11.25 24.16
C LEU A 26 -0.19 10.14 25.19
N GLU A 27 -0.05 8.90 24.72
CA GLU A 27 -0.02 7.71 25.54
C GLU A 27 1.38 7.09 25.49
N LYS A 28 1.76 6.40 26.57
CA LYS A 28 3.14 5.92 26.77
C LYS A 28 3.56 4.75 25.88
N ASP A 29 2.59 3.97 25.43
CA ASP A 29 2.76 2.75 24.63
C ASP A 29 1.43 2.40 23.94
N ASP A 30 1.47 1.45 23.00
CA ASP A 30 0.30 1.01 22.24
C ASP A 30 -0.83 0.47 23.15
N ASN A 31 -0.49 -0.20 24.26
CA ASN A 31 -1.48 -0.72 25.19
C ASN A 31 -2.25 0.42 25.89
N ALA A 32 -1.55 1.48 26.28
CA ALA A 32 -2.16 2.68 26.85
C ALA A 32 -3.03 3.40 25.81
N ALA A 33 -2.60 3.45 24.54
CA ALA A 33 -3.39 4.02 23.45
C ALA A 33 -4.69 3.25 23.19
N ILE A 34 -4.65 1.91 23.17
CA ILE A 34 -5.86 1.08 23.03
C ILE A 34 -6.79 1.23 24.25
N LYS A 35 -6.24 1.35 25.46
CA LYS A 35 -7.04 1.65 26.66
C LYS A 35 -7.72 3.01 26.56
N ARG A 36 -7.01 4.05 26.13
CA ARG A 36 -7.57 5.39 25.87
C ARG A 36 -8.69 5.32 24.84
N LEU A 37 -8.46 4.67 23.70
CA LEU A 37 -9.50 4.45 22.68
C LEU A 37 -10.75 3.81 23.28
N THR A 38 -10.58 2.76 24.07
CA THR A 38 -11.69 2.06 24.74
C THR A 38 -12.42 2.94 25.75
N GLU A 39 -11.70 3.76 26.51
CA GLU A 39 -12.29 4.72 27.46
C GLU A 39 -13.12 5.80 26.75
N GLU A 40 -12.61 6.37 25.66
CA GLU A 40 -13.34 7.37 24.89
C GLU A 40 -14.55 6.76 24.16
N ALA A 41 -14.43 5.53 23.64
CA ALA A 41 -15.55 4.78 23.08
C ALA A 41 -16.68 4.56 24.10
N ARG A 42 -16.36 4.30 25.37
CA ARG A 42 -17.35 4.10 26.44
C ARG A 42 -18.07 5.38 26.84
N LYS A 43 -17.39 6.53 26.78
CA LYS A 43 -17.97 7.85 27.09
C LYS A 43 -18.85 8.35 25.95
N TYR A 44 -18.62 7.86 24.73
CA TYR A 44 -19.39 8.25 23.56
C TYR A 44 -20.82 7.74 23.66
N ASN A 45 -21.77 8.67 23.81
CA ASN A 45 -23.20 8.37 23.78
C ASN A 45 -23.69 8.42 22.33
N GLU A 46 -24.34 7.35 21.89
CA GLU A 46 -24.90 7.14 20.54
C GLU A 46 -26.07 8.09 20.17
N SER A 47 -26.27 9.19 20.92
CA SER A 47 -27.35 10.14 20.67
C SER A 47 -27.18 10.95 19.39
N GLU A 48 -25.97 10.94 18.82
CA GLU A 48 -25.70 11.55 17.53
C GLU A 48 -25.56 10.44 16.47
N SER A 49 -26.13 10.67 15.30
CA SER A 49 -25.98 9.81 14.13
C SER A 49 -24.55 9.84 13.57
N LYS A 50 -23.51 9.90 14.41
CA LYS A 50 -22.07 9.94 14.10
C LYS A 50 -21.31 8.88 14.89
N ARG A 51 -20.25 8.29 14.32
CA ARG A 51 -19.24 7.55 15.09
C ARG A 51 -18.15 8.54 15.50
N LEU A 52 -17.53 8.32 16.65
CA LEU A 52 -16.37 9.09 17.06
C LEU A 52 -15.22 8.80 16.09
N GLU A 53 -14.70 9.81 15.40
CA GLU A 53 -13.55 9.61 14.52
C GLU A 53 -12.24 9.62 15.33
N CYS A 54 -11.43 8.58 15.17
CA CYS A 54 -10.16 8.39 15.84
C CYS A 54 -9.04 8.08 14.85
N TYR A 55 -8.03 8.95 14.80
CA TYR A 55 -6.74 8.62 14.21
C TYR A 55 -5.83 8.06 15.30
N LEU A 56 -5.33 6.84 15.10
CA LEU A 56 -4.54 6.11 16.09
C LEU A 56 -3.12 5.88 15.55
N ILE A 57 -2.15 6.60 16.11
CA ILE A 57 -0.73 6.43 15.76
C ILE A 57 -0.10 5.47 16.76
N LEU A 58 0.24 4.27 16.30
CA LEU A 58 0.94 3.23 17.05
C LEU A 58 2.46 3.39 16.90
N CYS A 59 3.22 2.88 17.87
CA CYS A 59 4.67 2.85 17.81
C CYS A 59 5.22 1.55 17.21
N ASP A 60 4.46 0.45 17.26
CA ASP A 60 4.91 -0.85 16.76
C ASP A 60 4.15 -1.31 15.51
N GLN A 61 4.90 -1.76 14.49
CA GLN A 61 4.32 -2.27 13.24
C GLN A 61 3.51 -3.56 13.42
N THR A 62 3.86 -4.39 14.40
CA THR A 62 3.10 -5.59 14.73
C THR A 62 1.75 -5.22 15.33
N SER A 63 1.68 -4.19 16.18
CA SER A 63 0.42 -3.67 16.70
C SER A 63 -0.49 -3.18 15.56
N LEU A 64 0.06 -2.43 14.58
CA LEU A 64 -0.69 -1.99 13.41
C LEU A 64 -1.21 -3.18 12.60
N TRP A 65 -0.33 -4.14 12.29
CA TRP A 65 -0.68 -5.35 11.57
C TRP A 65 -1.78 -6.15 12.28
N LEU A 66 -1.71 -6.30 13.60
CA LEU A 66 -2.75 -6.99 14.38
C LEU A 66 -4.10 -6.28 14.26
N LEU A 67 -4.16 -4.96 14.38
CA LEU A 67 -5.41 -4.21 14.18
C LEU A 67 -5.96 -4.37 12.76
N GLN A 68 -5.09 -4.29 11.74
CA GLN A 68 -5.51 -4.43 10.34
C GLN A 68 -6.01 -5.83 10.02
N THR A 69 -5.43 -6.88 10.62
CA THR A 69 -5.76 -8.28 10.30
C THR A 69 -6.87 -8.88 11.18
N VAL A 70 -6.84 -8.58 12.48
CA VAL A 70 -7.78 -9.12 13.48
C VAL A 70 -8.96 -8.18 13.70
N GLY A 71 -8.77 -6.88 13.57
CA GLY A 71 -9.79 -5.86 13.85
C GLY A 71 -9.87 -5.47 15.33
N LEU A 72 -10.93 -4.74 15.67
CA LEU A 72 -11.24 -4.33 17.03
C LEU A 72 -12.47 -5.08 17.57
N PRO A 73 -12.66 -5.16 18.90
CA PRO A 73 -13.91 -5.65 19.46
C PRO A 73 -15.12 -4.87 18.91
N GLN A 74 -16.21 -5.59 18.60
CA GLN A 74 -17.42 -5.00 18.01
C GLN A 74 -17.97 -3.82 18.82
N GLU A 75 -17.89 -3.89 20.16
CA GLU A 75 -18.32 -2.82 21.07
C GLU A 75 -17.58 -1.48 20.86
N ILE A 76 -16.36 -1.52 20.31
CA ILE A 76 -15.57 -0.35 19.93
C ILE A 76 -15.92 0.05 18.49
N GLU A 77 -15.91 -0.90 17.55
CA GLU A 77 -16.18 -0.64 16.12
C GLU A 77 -17.57 -0.03 15.88
N ASP A 78 -18.55 -0.35 16.73
CA ASP A 78 -19.90 0.23 16.64
C ASP A 78 -19.92 1.72 16.94
N LYS A 79 -18.98 2.21 17.76
CA LYS A 79 -18.96 3.57 18.31
C LYS A 79 -17.86 4.47 17.73
N VAL A 80 -16.74 3.88 17.30
CA VAL A 80 -15.56 4.62 16.87
C VAL A 80 -15.16 4.18 15.47
N ASP A 81 -14.86 5.16 14.62
CA ASP A 81 -14.25 4.96 13.32
C ASP A 81 -12.73 5.15 13.46
N VAL A 82 -11.97 4.06 13.37
CA VAL A 82 -10.54 4.03 13.71
C VAL A 82 -9.68 3.97 12.45
N PHE A 83 -8.76 4.93 12.33
CA PHE A 83 -7.71 4.95 11.30
C PHE A 83 -6.37 4.76 12.00
N ALA A 84 -5.96 3.49 12.13
CA ALA A 84 -4.68 3.15 12.72
C ALA A 84 -3.53 3.29 11.70
N THR A 85 -2.37 3.71 12.17
CA THR A 85 -1.13 3.78 11.39
C THR A 85 0.04 3.74 12.37
N THR A 86 1.26 3.60 11.88
CA THR A 86 2.44 4.10 12.60
C THR A 86 2.92 5.40 11.93
N MET A 87 3.95 6.04 12.49
CA MET A 87 4.60 7.18 11.83
C MET A 87 5.23 6.75 10.50
N GLU A 88 5.88 5.59 10.47
CA GLU A 88 6.56 5.06 9.29
C GLU A 88 5.58 4.69 8.17
N ASP A 89 4.43 4.11 8.53
CA ASP A 89 3.37 3.77 7.60
C ASP A 89 2.70 5.03 7.03
N LEU A 90 2.53 6.07 7.85
CA LEU A 90 2.03 7.38 7.40
C LEU A 90 3.02 8.04 6.45
N LEU A 91 4.32 8.03 6.78
CA LEU A 91 5.37 8.55 5.89
C LEU A 91 5.39 7.82 4.55
N ALA A 92 5.33 6.50 4.57
CA ALA A 92 5.32 5.71 3.35
C ALA A 92 4.11 6.04 2.46
N LYS A 93 2.93 6.25 3.05
CA LYS A 93 1.75 6.76 2.32
C LYS A 93 2.00 8.14 1.74
N THR A 94 2.52 9.09 2.52
CA THR A 94 2.86 10.44 2.04
C THR A 94 3.86 10.42 0.88
N ILE A 95 4.80 9.47 0.88
CA ILE A 95 5.82 9.35 -0.17
C ILE A 95 5.26 8.70 -1.44
N PHE A 96 4.49 7.61 -1.33
CA PHE A 96 4.12 6.80 -2.49
C PHE A 96 2.73 7.08 -3.07
N VAL A 97 1.80 7.60 -2.27
CA VAL A 97 0.42 7.84 -2.72
C VAL A 97 0.32 9.19 -3.41
N LYS A 98 -0.10 9.19 -4.67
CA LYS A 98 -0.32 10.40 -5.48
C LYS A 98 -1.81 10.54 -5.77
N LEU A 99 -2.47 11.49 -5.10
CA LEU A 99 -3.90 11.71 -5.23
C LEU A 99 -4.21 13.21 -5.19
N PRO A 100 -5.36 13.64 -5.71
CA PRO A 100 -5.81 15.01 -5.55
C PRO A 100 -5.84 15.41 -4.08
N ASN A 101 -5.49 16.66 -3.80
CA ASN A 101 -5.40 17.21 -2.44
C ASN A 101 -4.37 16.52 -1.52
N LEU A 102 -3.49 15.66 -2.07
CA LEU A 102 -2.30 15.12 -1.41
C LEU A 102 -1.03 15.58 -2.13
N PRO A 103 -0.56 16.81 -1.90
CA PRO A 103 0.67 17.29 -2.51
C PRO A 103 1.85 16.47 -1.98
N SER A 104 2.70 15.99 -2.89
CA SER A 104 3.91 15.28 -2.55
C SER A 104 5.09 15.87 -3.30
N LYS A 105 6.15 16.23 -2.57
CA LYS A 105 7.45 16.62 -3.14
C LYS A 105 8.25 15.44 -3.69
N PHE A 106 7.88 14.21 -3.32
CA PHE A 106 8.55 12.99 -3.75
C PHE A 106 8.05 12.55 -5.12
N PRO A 107 8.93 12.06 -6.02
CA PRO A 107 8.51 11.42 -7.26
C PRO A 107 7.63 10.19 -7.00
N SER A 108 6.78 9.84 -7.97
CA SER A 108 6.08 8.55 -7.95
C SER A 108 7.06 7.41 -8.30
N LEU A 109 6.76 6.19 -7.85
CA LEU A 109 7.60 5.02 -8.12
C LEU A 109 7.71 4.69 -9.62
N ASP A 110 6.63 4.94 -10.37
CA ASP A 110 6.60 4.76 -11.82
C ASP A 110 7.31 5.89 -12.58
N ARG A 111 7.35 7.13 -12.07
CA ARG A 111 7.92 8.35 -12.70
C ARG A 111 7.37 8.74 -14.08
N GLN A 112 7.02 7.76 -14.90
CA GLN A 112 6.41 7.83 -16.22
C GLN A 112 5.28 6.78 -16.31
N PRO A 113 4.29 6.96 -17.20
CA PRO A 113 3.22 5.98 -17.40
C PRO A 113 3.75 4.58 -17.73
N ILE A 114 3.27 3.55 -17.01
CA ILE A 114 3.54 2.14 -17.33
C ILE A 114 2.28 1.53 -17.95
N ALA A 115 2.08 1.74 -19.25
CA ALA A 115 0.96 1.17 -19.99
C ALA A 115 1.13 -0.33 -20.26
N TYR A 116 0.05 -1.00 -20.71
CA TYR A 116 0.03 -2.45 -21.00
C TYR A 116 1.17 -2.90 -21.95
N GLY A 117 1.47 -2.08 -22.95
CA GLY A 117 2.54 -2.35 -23.92
C GLY A 117 3.96 -2.13 -23.39
N SER A 118 4.14 -1.51 -22.23
CA SER A 118 5.45 -1.16 -21.67
C SER A 118 6.29 -2.39 -21.33
N ASP A 119 7.61 -2.30 -21.47
CA ASP A 119 8.59 -3.28 -20.97
C ASP A 119 9.36 -2.76 -19.76
N THR A 120 8.90 -1.65 -19.18
CA THR A 120 9.53 -0.97 -18.05
C THR A 120 8.98 -1.48 -16.72
N THR A 121 9.85 -1.78 -15.75
CA THR A 121 9.48 -2.26 -14.41
C THR A 121 9.91 -1.26 -13.33
N VAL A 122 9.11 -1.14 -12.27
CA VAL A 122 9.52 -0.43 -11.06
C VAL A 122 10.50 -1.27 -10.25
N HIS A 123 11.57 -0.63 -9.76
CA HIS A 123 12.54 -1.24 -8.85
C HIS A 123 12.80 -0.32 -7.67
N LEU A 124 12.32 -0.71 -6.49
CA LEU A 124 12.60 -0.02 -5.23
C LEU A 124 13.73 -0.74 -4.50
N VAL A 125 14.83 -0.03 -4.24
CA VAL A 125 15.95 -0.52 -3.42
C VAL A 125 15.91 0.18 -2.07
N LEU A 126 15.81 -0.60 -1.00
CA LEU A 126 15.78 -0.14 0.39
C LEU A 126 17.09 -0.56 1.07
N VAL A 127 17.80 0.41 1.65
CA VAL A 127 19.09 0.21 2.32
C VAL A 127 18.89 0.36 3.83
N GLY A 128 19.28 -0.67 4.57
CA GLY A 128 18.96 -0.82 6.00
C GLY A 128 17.66 -1.60 6.22
N PHE A 129 17.56 -2.27 7.36
CA PHE A 129 16.35 -2.99 7.78
C PHE A 129 15.73 -2.40 9.06
N SER A 130 15.06 -1.25 8.93
CA SER A 130 14.33 -0.58 10.02
C SER A 130 12.80 -0.72 9.89
N ALA A 131 12.05 -0.24 10.89
CA ALA A 131 10.60 -0.11 10.77
C ALA A 131 10.17 0.75 9.56
N GLN A 132 11.00 1.74 9.20
CA GLN A 132 10.76 2.58 8.02
C GLN A 132 10.98 1.81 6.72
N THR A 133 11.99 0.92 6.68
CA THR A 133 12.20 -0.02 5.56
C THR A 133 10.97 -0.90 5.36
N GLU A 134 10.48 -1.55 6.43
CA GLU A 134 9.30 -2.41 6.36
C GLU A 134 8.07 -1.65 5.85
N ALA A 135 7.82 -0.44 6.38
CA ALA A 135 6.70 0.39 5.96
C ALA A 135 6.76 0.79 4.49
N LEU A 136 7.94 1.20 3.99
CA LEU A 136 8.13 1.53 2.58
C LEU A 136 7.93 0.29 1.69
N ALA A 137 8.49 -0.85 2.09
CA ALA A 137 8.37 -2.09 1.33
C ALA A 137 6.91 -2.53 1.18
N LEU A 138 6.14 -2.52 2.28
CA LEU A 138 4.73 -2.89 2.27
C LEU A 138 3.86 -1.90 1.51
N ASN A 139 4.06 -0.59 1.70
CA ASN A 139 3.28 0.41 0.96
C ASN A 139 3.61 0.38 -0.53
N ALA A 140 4.86 0.13 -0.93
CA ALA A 140 5.21 -0.09 -2.34
C ALA A 140 4.48 -1.32 -2.90
N ALA A 141 4.47 -2.43 -2.16
CA ALA A 141 3.75 -3.64 -2.54
C ALA A 141 2.22 -3.46 -2.63
N LEU A 142 1.65 -2.44 -1.96
CA LEU A 142 0.22 -2.12 -2.01
C LEU A 142 -0.16 -1.20 -3.19
N VAL A 143 0.79 -0.45 -3.77
CA VAL A 143 0.48 0.62 -4.75
C VAL A 143 1.09 0.44 -6.12
N ALA A 144 2.18 -0.33 -6.24
CA ALA A 144 2.97 -0.44 -7.45
C ALA A 144 2.55 -1.62 -8.33
N HIS A 145 1.30 -1.57 -8.80
CA HIS A 145 0.68 -2.56 -9.68
C HIS A 145 0.44 -1.97 -11.06
N TYR A 146 0.91 -2.62 -12.12
CA TYR A 146 0.98 -2.02 -13.45
C TYR A 146 0.44 -2.94 -14.56
N PRO A 147 -0.21 -2.37 -15.60
CA PRO A 147 -0.76 -3.11 -16.74
C PRO A 147 0.19 -4.07 -17.46
N ASN A 148 1.48 -3.77 -17.56
CA ASN A 148 2.42 -4.57 -18.32
C ASN A 148 2.66 -5.98 -17.74
N TYR A 149 2.46 -6.18 -16.43
CA TYR A 149 2.43 -7.51 -15.82
C TYR A 149 1.36 -8.41 -16.45
N CYS A 150 0.18 -7.84 -16.78
CA CYS A 150 -0.93 -8.57 -17.39
C CYS A 150 -0.60 -9.06 -18.81
N LYS A 151 0.36 -8.41 -19.49
CA LYS A 151 0.94 -8.84 -20.76
C LYS A 151 2.01 -9.91 -20.55
N ASP A 152 2.93 -9.65 -19.63
CA ASP A 152 4.05 -10.54 -19.31
C ASP A 152 4.30 -10.52 -17.81
N THR A 153 3.75 -11.52 -17.14
CA THR A 153 4.48 -12.41 -16.22
C THR A 153 5.66 -11.78 -15.50
N ARG A 154 6.77 -11.67 -16.23
CA ARG A 154 8.10 -11.30 -15.73
C ARG A 154 8.27 -9.82 -15.39
N LEU A 155 7.36 -8.95 -15.84
CA LEU A 155 7.41 -7.51 -15.65
C LEU A 155 6.79 -7.13 -14.29
N ARG A 156 7.34 -7.67 -13.20
CA ARG A 156 6.91 -7.38 -11.82
C ARG A 156 7.56 -6.12 -11.29
N THR A 157 6.90 -5.49 -10.33
CA THR A 157 7.57 -4.55 -9.43
C THR A 157 8.55 -5.31 -8.55
N ARG A 158 9.82 -4.89 -8.51
CA ARG A 158 10.84 -5.48 -7.64
C ARG A 158 11.10 -4.62 -6.41
N ILE A 159 11.10 -5.24 -5.24
CA ILE A 159 11.49 -4.62 -3.98
C ILE A 159 12.75 -5.32 -3.45
N THR A 160 13.88 -4.62 -3.44
CA THR A 160 15.16 -5.12 -2.94
C THR A 160 15.47 -4.50 -1.59
N ILE A 161 15.79 -5.30 -0.58
CA ILE A 161 16.25 -4.85 0.73
C ILE A 161 17.71 -5.28 0.92
N ILE A 162 18.58 -4.33 1.23
CA ILE A 162 20.02 -4.53 1.44
C ILE A 162 20.34 -4.18 2.89
N ASP A 163 20.88 -5.13 3.64
CA ASP A 163 21.32 -4.89 5.02
C ASP A 163 22.49 -5.81 5.39
N GLU A 164 23.34 -5.36 6.32
CA GLU A 164 24.49 -6.12 6.83
C GLU A 164 24.08 -7.39 7.58
N ASN A 165 22.84 -7.44 8.06
CA ASN A 165 22.18 -8.62 8.62
C ASN A 165 20.73 -8.71 8.11
N VAL A 166 20.56 -8.94 6.81
CA VAL A 166 19.23 -8.99 6.19
C VAL A 166 18.35 -10.14 6.72
N TYR A 167 18.98 -11.23 7.20
CA TYR A 167 18.29 -12.47 7.56
C TYR A 167 17.26 -12.30 8.68
N ASP A 168 17.65 -11.60 9.75
CA ASP A 168 16.81 -11.39 10.92
C ASP A 168 15.55 -10.57 10.57
N GLY A 169 15.72 -9.49 9.79
CA GLY A 169 14.60 -8.71 9.27
C GLY A 169 13.74 -9.48 8.27
N ARG A 170 14.37 -10.18 7.32
CA ARG A 170 13.69 -11.02 6.33
C ARG A 170 12.80 -12.06 7.01
N ASP A 171 13.34 -12.81 7.96
CA ASP A 171 12.63 -13.92 8.59
C ASP A 171 11.44 -13.42 9.41
N ARG A 172 11.57 -12.28 10.09
CA ARG A 172 10.44 -11.59 10.74
C ARG A 172 9.36 -11.19 9.73
N LEU A 173 9.76 -10.56 8.61
CA LEU A 173 8.83 -10.10 7.60
C LEU A 173 8.08 -11.27 6.94
N ILE A 174 8.81 -12.34 6.58
CA ILE A 174 8.24 -13.58 6.06
C ILE A 174 7.29 -14.21 7.07
N GLN A 175 7.66 -14.28 8.35
CA GLN A 175 6.81 -14.86 9.38
C GLN A 175 5.52 -14.06 9.59
N ARG A 176 5.59 -12.72 9.58
CA ARG A 176 4.43 -11.84 9.78
C ARG A 176 3.47 -11.91 8.58
N TYR A 177 3.99 -11.96 7.36
CA TYR A 177 3.22 -11.96 6.12
C TYR A 177 3.35 -13.30 5.37
N ALA A 178 3.24 -14.42 6.09
CA ALA A 178 3.51 -15.76 5.55
C ALA A 178 2.79 -16.02 4.23
N HIS A 179 1.51 -15.69 4.13
CA HIS A 179 0.72 -15.93 2.92
C HIS A 179 1.15 -15.07 1.72
N LEU A 180 1.64 -13.85 1.95
CA LEU A 180 2.25 -13.05 0.89
C LEU A 180 3.49 -13.75 0.33
N PHE A 181 4.41 -14.15 1.21
CA PHE A 181 5.67 -14.77 0.78
C PHE A 181 5.51 -16.18 0.24
N ASP A 182 4.56 -16.97 0.76
CA ASP A 182 4.19 -18.28 0.22
C ASP A 182 3.73 -18.18 -1.25
N ASN A 183 3.16 -17.04 -1.65
CA ASN A 183 2.65 -16.80 -3.01
C ASN A 183 3.52 -15.83 -3.82
N SER A 184 4.65 -15.33 -3.27
CA SER A 184 5.55 -14.41 -3.96
C SER A 184 6.82 -15.11 -4.44
N TYR A 185 7.38 -14.60 -5.54
CA TYR A 185 8.79 -14.83 -5.82
C TYR A 185 9.64 -13.99 -4.85
N TYR A 186 10.63 -14.63 -4.23
CA TYR A 186 11.68 -13.89 -3.57
C TYR A 186 13.03 -14.58 -3.71
N ARG A 187 14.10 -13.80 -3.59
CA ARG A 187 15.46 -14.34 -3.58
C ARG A 187 16.29 -13.80 -2.43
N THR A 188 17.25 -14.58 -1.98
CA THR A 188 18.26 -14.14 -1.01
C THR A 188 19.65 -14.36 -1.57
N ILE A 189 20.53 -13.37 -1.40
CA ILE A 189 21.93 -13.40 -1.81
C ILE A 189 22.78 -12.97 -0.61
N ASP A 190 23.78 -13.77 -0.23
CA ASP A 190 24.80 -13.35 0.73
C ASP A 190 26.07 -12.92 0.01
N LEU A 191 26.40 -11.63 0.12
CA LEU A 191 27.61 -11.07 -0.49
C LEU A 191 28.84 -11.19 0.41
N ASN A 192 28.67 -11.65 1.65
CA ASN A 192 29.79 -11.97 2.55
C ASN A 192 30.32 -13.39 2.31
N ASP A 193 29.57 -14.23 1.60
CA ASP A 193 30.03 -15.57 1.19
C ASP A 193 31.15 -15.48 0.15
N THR A 194 32.10 -16.43 0.21
CA THR A 194 33.19 -16.52 -0.78
C THR A 194 32.67 -16.79 -2.19
N HIS A 195 31.52 -17.47 -2.31
CA HIS A 195 30.87 -17.77 -3.58
C HIS A 195 29.36 -17.50 -3.45
N PRO A 196 28.94 -16.22 -3.52
CA PRO A 196 27.55 -15.82 -3.33
C PRO A 196 26.61 -16.65 -4.19
N GLN A 197 25.62 -17.29 -3.57
CA GLN A 197 24.56 -18.02 -4.24
C GLN A 197 23.26 -17.23 -4.22
N CYS A 198 22.51 -17.28 -5.32
CA CYS A 198 21.16 -16.74 -5.38
C CYS A 198 20.16 -17.84 -5.02
N LEU A 199 19.67 -17.82 -3.78
CA LEU A 199 18.65 -18.75 -3.30
C LEU A 199 17.28 -18.21 -3.68
N VAL A 200 16.52 -18.96 -4.47
CA VAL A 200 15.23 -18.52 -5.01
C VAL A 200 14.08 -19.31 -4.37
N HIS A 201 13.13 -18.59 -3.80
CA HIS A 201 11.81 -19.09 -3.46
C HIS A 201 10.85 -18.91 -4.63
N ARG A 202 9.97 -19.89 -4.79
CA ARG A 202 8.94 -19.93 -5.83
C ARG A 202 7.57 -20.05 -5.16
N PRO A 203 6.52 -19.41 -5.70
CA PRO A 203 5.17 -19.52 -5.17
C PRO A 203 4.75 -20.98 -4.95
N MET A 204 4.11 -21.26 -3.82
CA MET A 204 3.75 -22.60 -3.35
C MET A 204 3.03 -23.43 -4.42
N TYR A 205 2.14 -22.79 -5.19
CA TYR A 205 1.29 -23.44 -6.19
C TYR A 205 1.82 -23.38 -7.64
N GLU A 206 3.04 -22.88 -7.87
CA GLU A 206 3.61 -22.75 -9.23
C GLU A 206 3.64 -24.11 -9.96
N LYS A 207 3.99 -25.19 -9.24
CA LYS A 207 4.12 -26.54 -9.81
C LYS A 207 2.78 -27.23 -10.09
N GLU A 208 1.70 -26.74 -9.49
CA GLU A 208 0.34 -27.32 -9.58
C GLU A 208 -0.47 -26.68 -10.72
N HIS A 209 0.20 -26.01 -11.67
CA HIS A 209 -0.38 -25.32 -12.83
C HIS A 209 -1.32 -24.16 -12.48
N ARG A 210 -1.30 -23.65 -11.25
CA ARG A 210 -1.95 -22.38 -10.94
C ARG A 210 -1.14 -21.25 -11.56
N LYS A 211 -1.82 -20.42 -12.36
CA LYS A 211 -1.22 -19.21 -12.92
C LYS A 211 -0.87 -18.23 -11.80
N ASP A 212 0.18 -17.47 -12.04
CA ASP A 212 0.62 -16.43 -11.12
C ASP A 212 -0.39 -15.27 -11.06
N PHE A 213 -0.48 -14.66 -9.89
CA PHE A 213 -1.39 -13.56 -9.57
C PHE A 213 -0.76 -12.53 -8.61
N VAL A 214 0.54 -12.66 -8.33
CA VAL A 214 1.31 -11.72 -7.53
C VAL A 214 2.30 -11.00 -8.44
N ASP A 215 2.05 -9.71 -8.65
CA ASP A 215 2.78 -8.83 -9.57
C ASP A 215 3.95 -8.08 -8.90
N VAL A 216 4.28 -8.46 -7.67
CA VAL A 216 5.40 -7.94 -6.88
C VAL A 216 6.37 -9.07 -6.55
N GLU A 217 7.68 -8.80 -6.60
CA GLU A 217 8.72 -9.74 -6.20
C GLU A 217 9.75 -9.10 -5.27
N TRP A 218 10.43 -9.95 -4.48
CA TRP A 218 11.30 -9.51 -3.39
C TRP A 218 12.74 -9.98 -3.57
N GLU A 219 13.69 -9.17 -3.12
CA GLU A 219 15.09 -9.54 -3.05
C GLU A 219 15.69 -9.11 -1.72
N PHE A 220 16.36 -10.03 -1.04
CA PHE A 220 17.05 -9.78 0.21
C PHE A 220 18.55 -9.97 -0.01
N VAL A 221 19.33 -8.91 0.19
CA VAL A 221 20.78 -8.92 -0.01
C VAL A 221 21.46 -8.75 1.33
N ASN A 222 22.17 -9.78 1.79
CA ASN A 222 23.03 -9.68 2.96
C ASN A 222 24.35 -9.02 2.53
N GLY A 223 24.54 -7.76 2.89
CA GLY A 223 25.63 -6.92 2.41
C GLY A 223 25.38 -5.45 2.69
N ASN A 224 26.28 -4.58 2.24
CA ASN A 224 26.12 -3.14 2.40
C ASN A 224 26.30 -2.39 1.08
N ILE A 225 25.85 -1.13 1.05
CA ILE A 225 25.87 -0.28 -0.13
C ILE A 225 27.28 0.06 -0.65
N ARG A 226 28.32 -0.19 0.16
CA ARG A 226 29.72 0.02 -0.21
C ARG A 226 30.35 -1.21 -0.89
N ASN A 227 29.69 -2.37 -0.85
CA ASN A 227 30.17 -3.58 -1.52
C ASN A 227 30.23 -3.36 -3.04
N ASP A 228 31.34 -3.73 -3.68
CA ASP A 228 31.58 -3.48 -5.11
C ASP A 228 30.49 -4.08 -6.01
N ALA A 229 29.97 -5.27 -5.68
CA ALA A 229 28.91 -5.90 -6.46
C ALA A 229 27.59 -5.12 -6.35
N VAL A 230 27.27 -4.59 -5.16
CA VAL A 230 26.09 -3.74 -4.97
C VAL A 230 26.27 -2.43 -5.74
N ARG A 231 27.43 -1.79 -5.62
CA ARG A 231 27.73 -0.54 -6.33
C ARG A 231 27.63 -0.71 -7.83
N GLN A 232 28.23 -1.76 -8.38
CA GLN A 232 28.11 -2.10 -9.79
C GLN A 232 26.65 -2.30 -10.21
N LYS A 233 25.85 -3.02 -9.41
CA LYS A 233 24.43 -3.22 -9.70
C LYS A 233 23.63 -1.93 -9.69
N LEU A 234 23.89 -1.02 -8.75
CA LEU A 234 23.24 0.30 -8.75
C LEU A 234 23.61 1.12 -9.99
N GLU A 235 24.87 1.06 -10.46
CA GLU A 235 25.26 1.69 -11.73
C GLU A 235 24.51 1.10 -12.92
N GLU A 236 24.44 -0.23 -13.01
CA GLU A 236 23.71 -0.95 -14.06
C GLU A 236 22.21 -0.59 -14.04
N TRP A 237 21.58 -0.64 -12.87
CA TRP A 237 20.15 -0.32 -12.72
C TRP A 237 19.85 1.15 -12.96
N SER A 238 20.73 2.07 -12.56
CA SER A 238 20.54 3.50 -12.81
C SER A 238 20.60 3.88 -14.30
N THR A 239 21.25 3.06 -15.12
CA THR A 239 21.44 3.32 -16.56
C THR A 239 20.54 2.46 -17.46
N ASP A 240 19.82 1.48 -16.91
CA ASP A 240 18.82 0.71 -17.68
C ASP A 240 17.48 1.46 -17.70
N ASN A 241 17.15 2.04 -18.84
CA ASN A 241 15.89 2.78 -19.04
C ASN A 241 14.63 1.91 -18.89
N ARG A 242 14.76 0.58 -18.81
CA ARG A 242 13.64 -0.33 -18.50
C ARG A 242 13.43 -0.51 -16.99
N HIS A 243 14.32 -0.01 -16.14
CA HIS A 243 14.17 -0.07 -14.69
C HIS A 243 13.93 1.33 -14.14
N LEU A 244 12.74 1.53 -13.58
CA LEU A 244 12.40 2.75 -12.87
C LEU A 244 12.90 2.61 -11.44
N LEU A 245 14.19 2.89 -11.27
CA LEU A 245 14.88 2.76 -10.00
C LEU A 245 14.50 3.90 -9.05
N THR A 246 14.22 3.54 -7.79
CA THR A 246 14.19 4.44 -6.64
C THR A 246 15.01 3.81 -5.52
N ILE A 247 15.87 4.58 -4.85
CA ILE A 247 16.69 4.11 -3.75
C ILE A 247 16.22 4.81 -2.47
N ALA A 248 15.96 4.09 -1.39
CA ALA A 248 15.69 4.67 -0.07
C ALA A 248 16.74 4.19 0.93
N VAL A 249 17.38 5.11 1.64
CA VAL A 249 18.36 4.82 2.69
C VAL A 249 17.70 5.07 4.04
N CYS A 250 17.50 3.99 4.81
CA CYS A 250 16.59 3.90 5.93
C CYS A 250 17.17 3.16 7.14
N HIS A 251 18.48 3.31 7.42
CA HIS A 251 19.04 2.90 8.69
C HIS A 251 18.40 3.69 9.85
N THR A 252 18.56 3.18 11.07
CA THR A 252 18.18 3.88 12.30
C THR A 252 19.12 5.04 12.64
N ASP A 253 20.31 5.10 12.02
CA ASP A 253 21.30 6.16 12.20
C ASP A 253 21.20 7.19 11.07
N ASN A 254 20.73 8.40 11.41
CA ASN A 254 20.58 9.51 10.47
C ASN A 254 21.90 9.93 9.81
N ASN A 255 23.04 9.88 10.54
CA ASN A 255 24.34 10.24 9.98
C ASN A 255 24.79 9.22 8.94
N ARG A 256 24.51 7.94 9.19
CA ARG A 256 24.75 6.87 8.22
C ARG A 256 23.88 7.07 6.99
N ASN A 257 22.59 7.37 7.15
CA ASN A 257 21.68 7.64 6.03
C ASN A 257 22.18 8.79 5.17
N TYR A 258 22.62 9.88 5.80
CA TYR A 258 23.24 11.01 5.11
C TYR A 258 24.47 10.56 4.32
N SER A 259 25.48 9.99 5.00
CA SER A 259 26.73 9.62 4.34
C SER A 259 26.54 8.62 3.19
N GLU A 260 25.61 7.69 3.31
CA GLU A 260 25.36 6.68 2.28
C GLU A 260 24.53 7.24 1.12
N SER A 261 23.55 8.12 1.39
CA SER A 261 22.74 8.77 0.34
C SER A 261 23.54 9.70 -0.57
N PHE A 262 24.64 10.29 -0.09
CA PHE A 262 25.58 11.11 -0.87
C PHE A 262 26.80 10.32 -1.37
N GLY A 263 26.95 9.05 -0.96
CA GLY A 263 28.07 8.16 -1.32
C GLY A 263 27.73 7.14 -2.41
N LEU A 264 26.55 7.23 -3.03
CA LEU A 264 26.12 6.33 -4.09
C LEU A 264 26.97 6.52 -5.37
N PRO A 265 26.96 5.57 -6.30
CA PRO A 265 27.66 5.74 -7.58
C PRO A 265 27.20 6.99 -8.34
N GLN A 266 28.13 7.64 -9.06
CA GLN A 266 27.88 8.93 -9.72
C GLN A 266 26.73 8.86 -10.74
N GLN A 267 26.57 7.70 -11.39
CA GLN A 267 25.54 7.43 -12.38
C GLN A 267 24.13 7.56 -11.79
N VAL A 268 23.92 7.25 -10.50
CA VAL A 268 22.64 7.44 -9.81
C VAL A 268 22.21 8.91 -9.90
N TYR A 269 23.13 9.82 -9.63
CA TYR A 269 22.86 11.26 -9.67
C TYR A 269 22.79 11.80 -11.10
N ASN A 270 23.68 11.36 -11.99
CA ASN A 270 23.69 11.78 -13.39
C ASN A 270 22.39 11.40 -14.13
N GLN A 271 21.73 10.32 -13.71
CA GLN A 271 20.45 9.85 -14.26
C GLN A 271 19.24 10.32 -13.45
N GLU A 272 19.46 11.25 -12.49
CA GLU A 272 18.42 11.82 -11.63
C GLU A 272 17.56 10.75 -10.95
N ILE A 273 18.18 9.64 -10.55
CA ILE A 273 17.49 8.58 -9.81
C ILE A 273 17.04 9.13 -8.46
N PRO A 274 15.76 8.99 -8.07
CA PRO A 274 15.30 9.42 -6.75
C PRO A 274 15.99 8.65 -5.63
N VAL A 275 16.63 9.40 -4.72
CA VAL A 275 17.28 8.88 -3.51
C VAL A 275 16.54 9.43 -2.30
N LEU A 276 15.72 8.62 -1.65
CA LEU A 276 15.00 8.97 -0.43
C LEU A 276 15.93 8.79 0.77
N CYS A 277 16.29 9.89 1.45
CA CYS A 277 17.17 9.87 2.62
C CYS A 277 16.34 10.01 3.90
N HIS A 278 16.25 8.94 4.70
CA HIS A 278 15.54 8.99 5.98
C HIS A 278 16.34 9.79 7.01
N THR A 279 15.76 10.85 7.56
CA THR A 279 16.41 11.74 8.53
C THR A 279 15.40 12.56 9.31
N GLU A 280 15.70 12.83 10.58
CA GLU A 280 14.97 13.81 11.41
C GLU A 280 15.60 15.21 11.34
N GLU A 281 16.74 15.35 10.67
CA GLU A 281 17.49 16.60 10.48
C GLU A 281 17.70 16.83 8.98
N SER A 282 16.93 17.73 8.38
CA SER A 282 16.85 17.87 6.92
C SER A 282 17.53 19.13 6.39
N GLU A 283 17.89 20.10 7.23
CA GLU A 283 18.37 21.42 6.82
C GLU A 283 19.63 21.37 5.96
N LEU A 284 20.63 20.57 6.36
CA LEU A 284 21.88 20.42 5.59
C LEU A 284 21.64 19.70 4.25
N ILE A 285 20.76 18.70 4.24
CA ILE A 285 20.39 17.97 3.02
C ILE A 285 19.71 18.95 2.07
N GLN A 286 18.73 19.71 2.54
CA GLN A 286 18.02 20.69 1.73
C GLN A 286 18.96 21.74 1.11
N ILE A 287 20.03 22.13 1.79
CA ILE A 287 21.06 23.01 1.21
C ILE A 287 21.83 22.31 0.08
N ALA A 288 22.22 21.05 0.31
CA ALA A 288 22.98 20.26 -0.66
C ALA A 288 22.16 19.88 -1.92
N THR A 289 20.84 19.85 -1.83
CA THR A 289 19.93 19.39 -2.90
C THR A 289 19.24 20.51 -3.67
N LYS A 290 19.48 21.78 -3.32
CA LYS A 290 18.83 22.93 -3.98
C LYS A 290 19.07 22.99 -5.48
N GLU A 291 20.33 22.85 -5.91
CA GLU A 291 20.74 22.84 -7.31
C GLU A 291 22.04 22.03 -7.45
N GLY A 292 22.23 21.36 -8.59
CA GLY A 292 23.47 20.64 -8.90
C GLY A 292 23.35 19.13 -8.76
N THR A 293 24.49 18.47 -8.51
CA THR A 293 24.65 17.00 -8.62
C THR A 293 23.65 16.21 -7.77
N TYR A 294 23.25 16.70 -6.59
CA TYR A 294 22.43 15.94 -5.65
C TYR A 294 20.95 16.34 -5.64
N SER A 295 20.45 17.00 -6.69
CA SER A 295 19.05 17.46 -6.79
C SER A 295 18.03 16.33 -6.68
N SER A 296 18.41 15.08 -6.98
CA SER A 296 17.55 13.90 -6.88
C SER A 296 17.55 13.24 -5.50
N VAL A 297 18.22 13.82 -4.49
CA VAL A 297 18.16 13.35 -3.10
C VAL A 297 17.02 14.06 -2.36
N TYR A 298 16.10 13.29 -1.79
CA TYR A 298 14.91 13.77 -1.12
C TYR A 298 14.95 13.40 0.37
N PRO A 299 15.18 14.36 1.29
CA PRO A 299 15.08 14.08 2.71
C PRO A 299 13.62 13.85 3.11
N PHE A 300 13.41 12.83 3.93
CA PHE A 300 12.12 12.53 4.55
C PHE A 300 12.29 12.05 5.99
N GLY A 301 11.32 12.34 6.84
CA GLY A 301 11.29 11.98 8.26
C GLY A 301 10.01 12.52 8.89
N SER A 302 9.92 12.52 10.22
CA SER A 302 8.67 12.85 10.92
C SER A 302 8.03 14.20 10.56
N GLU A 303 8.81 15.18 10.11
CA GLU A 303 8.34 16.48 9.62
C GLU A 303 7.39 16.36 8.41
N CYS A 304 7.55 15.30 7.61
CA CYS A 304 6.75 15.03 6.42
C CYS A 304 5.41 14.35 6.76
N CYS A 305 5.23 13.82 7.97
CA CYS A 305 3.94 13.23 8.37
C CYS A 305 2.86 14.30 8.33
N ASP A 306 1.74 14.01 7.68
CA ASP A 306 0.54 14.84 7.74
C ASP A 306 -0.69 13.94 7.88
N ILE A 307 -1.47 14.16 8.95
CA ILE A 307 -2.69 13.39 9.20
C ILE A 307 -3.76 13.68 8.13
N ASN A 308 -3.65 14.80 7.39
CA ASN A 308 -4.50 15.06 6.23
C ASN A 308 -4.38 13.95 5.18
N THR A 309 -3.24 13.25 5.11
CA THR A 309 -3.09 12.04 4.29
C THR A 309 -4.18 11.01 4.61
N LEU A 310 -4.41 10.74 5.89
CA LEU A 310 -5.44 9.80 6.34
C LEU A 310 -6.85 10.35 6.15
N ARG A 311 -7.06 11.65 6.40
CA ARG A 311 -8.36 12.31 6.17
C ARG A 311 -8.79 12.21 4.71
N THR A 312 -7.88 12.50 3.77
CA THR A 312 -8.17 12.41 2.33
C THR A 312 -8.37 10.96 1.88
N LEU A 313 -7.52 10.03 2.36
CA LEU A 313 -7.69 8.61 2.06
C LEU A 313 -9.02 8.07 2.58
N LYS A 314 -9.48 8.49 3.77
CA LYS A 314 -10.82 8.16 4.27
C LYS A 314 -11.90 8.63 3.28
N ARG A 315 -11.88 9.89 2.87
CA ARG A 315 -12.90 10.45 1.96
C ARG A 315 -12.98 9.70 0.63
N LEU A 316 -11.83 9.29 0.10
CA LEU A 316 -11.77 8.46 -1.12
C LEU A 316 -12.24 7.03 -0.85
N ALA A 317 -11.83 6.42 0.26
CA ALA A 317 -12.25 5.07 0.64
C ALA A 317 -13.77 4.97 0.87
N GLN A 318 -14.40 6.00 1.42
CA GLN A 318 -15.86 6.07 1.53
C GLN A 318 -16.54 6.01 0.15
N ARG A 319 -15.96 6.67 -0.85
CA ARG A 319 -16.46 6.69 -2.24
C ARG A 319 -16.18 5.37 -2.96
N VAL A 320 -15.03 4.74 -2.73
CA VAL A 320 -14.75 3.36 -3.18
C VAL A 320 -15.82 2.40 -2.64
N ASN A 321 -16.09 2.46 -1.33
CA ASN A 321 -17.13 1.64 -0.69
C ASN A 321 -18.52 1.94 -1.27
N TYR A 322 -18.81 3.19 -1.63
CA TYR A 322 -20.07 3.56 -2.27
C TYR A 322 -20.25 2.89 -3.63
N VAL A 323 -19.23 2.91 -4.48
CA VAL A 323 -19.24 2.21 -5.77
C VAL A 323 -19.43 0.71 -5.56
N TYR A 324 -18.71 0.13 -4.59
CA TYR A 324 -18.86 -1.29 -4.27
C TYR A 324 -20.28 -1.64 -3.80
N ASN A 325 -20.85 -0.88 -2.86
CA ASN A 325 -22.22 -1.09 -2.38
C ASN A 325 -23.27 -0.92 -3.48
N HIS A 326 -23.05 0.02 -4.41
CA HIS A 326 -23.92 0.19 -5.57
C HIS A 326 -24.02 -1.11 -6.37
N CYS A 327 -22.92 -1.81 -6.61
CA CYS A 327 -22.90 -3.07 -7.35
C CYS A 327 -23.82 -4.15 -6.74
N PHE A 328 -23.93 -4.20 -5.40
CA PHE A 328 -24.81 -5.14 -4.70
C PHE A 328 -26.26 -4.66 -4.57
N SER A 329 -26.52 -3.38 -4.84
CA SER A 329 -27.86 -2.79 -4.82
C SER A 329 -28.62 -2.97 -6.14
N LEU A 330 -27.91 -3.31 -7.23
CA LEU A 330 -28.48 -3.52 -8.56
C LEU A 330 -29.42 -4.74 -8.59
N VAL A 331 -30.45 -4.68 -9.43
CA VAL A 331 -31.43 -5.77 -9.55
C VAL A 331 -30.75 -7.01 -10.12
N SER A 332 -31.15 -8.18 -9.62
CA SER A 332 -30.64 -9.45 -10.13
C SER A 332 -30.88 -9.55 -11.65
N GLY A 333 -29.81 -9.71 -12.42
CA GLY A 333 -29.83 -9.72 -13.88
C GLY A 333 -29.32 -8.44 -14.55
N ASP A 334 -29.29 -7.31 -13.83
CA ASP A 334 -28.72 -6.08 -14.37
C ASP A 334 -27.20 -6.18 -14.52
N PRO A 335 -26.61 -5.57 -15.58
CA PRO A 335 -25.17 -5.42 -15.71
C PRO A 335 -24.60 -4.69 -14.49
N ILE A 336 -23.50 -5.20 -13.94
CA ILE A 336 -22.78 -4.51 -12.87
C ILE A 336 -21.98 -3.37 -13.50
N THR A 337 -22.23 -2.15 -13.04
CA THR A 337 -21.55 -0.93 -13.49
C THR A 337 -21.29 0.00 -12.32
N ALA A 338 -20.41 0.97 -12.50
CA ALA A 338 -20.31 2.11 -11.58
C ALA A 338 -21.63 2.91 -11.52
N PRO A 339 -21.92 3.59 -10.39
CA PRO A 339 -23.06 4.49 -10.30
C PRO A 339 -22.87 5.72 -11.20
N ALA A 340 -23.98 6.34 -11.61
CA ALA A 340 -23.95 7.56 -12.43
C ALA A 340 -23.52 8.82 -11.64
N SER A 341 -23.69 8.81 -10.32
CA SER A 341 -23.27 9.88 -9.41
C SER A 341 -22.99 9.32 -8.01
N ILE A 342 -22.20 10.05 -7.21
CA ILE A 342 -22.00 9.75 -5.79
C ILE A 342 -22.98 10.60 -4.98
N ASP A 343 -23.74 9.94 -4.11
CA ASP A 343 -24.65 10.58 -3.15
C ASP A 343 -23.92 10.73 -1.82
N GLU A 344 -23.41 11.94 -1.56
CA GLU A 344 -22.53 12.21 -0.43
C GLU A 344 -23.23 12.05 0.93
N ASP A 345 -24.54 12.30 0.98
CA ASP A 345 -25.36 12.13 2.18
C ASP A 345 -25.42 10.66 2.63
N LYS A 346 -25.11 9.70 1.74
CA LYS A 346 -25.08 8.26 2.04
C LYS A 346 -23.70 7.73 2.42
N LEU A 347 -22.62 8.45 2.13
CA LEU A 347 -21.24 7.94 2.30
C LEU A 347 -20.98 7.49 3.74
N GLU A 348 -21.32 8.34 4.70
CA GLU A 348 -21.09 8.09 6.11
C GLU A 348 -21.96 6.94 6.64
N MET A 349 -23.21 6.84 6.20
CA MET A 349 -24.10 5.71 6.55
C MET A 349 -23.53 4.39 6.05
N GLN A 350 -23.12 4.33 4.77
CA GLN A 350 -22.58 3.13 4.16
C GLN A 350 -21.21 2.73 4.72
N TRP A 351 -20.37 3.71 5.06
CA TRP A 351 -19.07 3.46 5.69
C TRP A 351 -19.22 2.70 7.01
N ARG A 352 -20.23 3.03 7.82
CA ARG A 352 -20.51 2.32 9.09
C ARG A 352 -20.93 0.87 8.91
N GLN A 353 -21.56 0.56 7.79
CA GLN A 353 -22.09 -0.77 7.49
C GLN A 353 -21.01 -1.75 7.01
N ILE A 354 -19.78 -1.30 6.74
CA ILE A 354 -18.65 -2.16 6.36
C ILE A 354 -18.40 -3.26 7.41
N GLY A 355 -18.60 -2.91 8.68
CA GLY A 355 -18.72 -3.86 9.80
C GLY A 355 -17.42 -4.54 10.23
N SER A 356 -16.26 -4.11 9.75
CA SER A 356 -14.95 -4.55 10.27
C SER A 356 -13.84 -3.61 9.83
N LEU A 357 -12.87 -3.35 10.72
CA LEU A 357 -11.70 -2.52 10.41
C LEU A 357 -10.90 -3.03 9.20
N SER A 358 -10.69 -4.35 9.06
CA SER A 358 -9.94 -4.91 7.93
C SER A 358 -10.53 -4.54 6.56
N LYS A 359 -11.87 -4.53 6.44
CA LYS A 359 -12.53 -4.13 5.19
C LYS A 359 -12.47 -2.62 4.95
N GLN A 360 -12.43 -1.81 6.00
CA GLN A 360 -12.18 -0.37 5.84
C GLN A 360 -10.78 -0.14 5.23
N TYR A 361 -9.77 -0.90 5.68
CA TYR A 361 -8.44 -0.85 5.07
C TYR A 361 -8.41 -1.30 3.62
N SER A 362 -9.15 -2.35 3.22
CA SER A 362 -9.24 -2.74 1.80
C SER A 362 -9.74 -1.58 0.91
N ASN A 363 -10.72 -0.78 1.40
CA ASN A 363 -11.15 0.42 0.68
C ASN A 363 -10.06 1.52 0.64
N ILE A 364 -9.31 1.70 1.73
CA ILE A 364 -8.18 2.65 1.80
C ILE A 364 -7.06 2.25 0.83
N PHE A 365 -6.67 0.97 0.82
CA PHE A 365 -5.64 0.45 -0.06
C PHE A 365 -6.05 0.54 -1.53
N ASN A 366 -7.32 0.29 -1.87
CA ASN A 366 -7.82 0.58 -3.21
C ASN A 366 -7.68 2.09 -3.53
N ALA A 367 -8.11 2.98 -2.63
CA ALA A 367 -7.99 4.42 -2.82
C ALA A 367 -6.55 4.90 -3.04
N MET A 368 -5.57 4.27 -2.38
CA MET A 368 -4.13 4.59 -2.53
C MET A 368 -3.61 4.38 -3.96
N THR A 369 -4.30 3.59 -4.78
CA THR A 369 -3.85 3.20 -6.14
C THR A 369 -4.57 3.93 -7.27
N LEU A 370 -5.52 4.83 -6.96
CA LEU A 370 -6.28 5.52 -8.01
C LEU A 370 -5.35 6.34 -8.90
N GLY A 371 -4.39 7.06 -8.31
CA GLY A 371 -3.41 7.84 -9.06
C GLY A 371 -2.54 7.01 -9.99
N THR A 372 -1.98 5.88 -9.51
CA THR A 372 -1.09 5.03 -10.31
C THR A 372 -1.81 4.34 -11.47
N LYS A 373 -3.07 3.94 -11.27
CA LYS A 373 -3.91 3.40 -12.36
C LYS A 373 -4.18 4.43 -13.44
N MET A 374 -4.54 5.65 -13.05
CA MET A 374 -4.82 6.74 -13.99
C MET A 374 -3.55 7.15 -14.74
N HIS A 375 -2.42 7.22 -14.04
CA HIS A 375 -1.13 7.48 -14.66
C HIS A 375 -0.75 6.41 -15.69
N SER A 376 -1.07 5.13 -15.45
CA SER A 376 -0.81 4.03 -16.38
C SER A 376 -1.57 4.14 -17.71
N ILE A 377 -2.68 4.88 -17.76
CA ILE A 377 -3.45 5.15 -18.98
C ILE A 377 -3.25 6.59 -19.50
N GLY A 378 -2.24 7.29 -18.98
CA GLY A 378 -1.82 8.60 -19.48
C GLY A 378 -2.49 9.80 -18.83
N HIS A 379 -3.30 9.61 -17.78
CA HIS A 379 -3.88 10.71 -17.01
C HIS A 379 -2.92 11.17 -15.91
N THR A 380 -2.66 12.47 -15.84
CA THR A 380 -1.77 13.07 -14.85
C THR A 380 -2.58 13.82 -13.79
N SER A 381 -1.88 14.42 -12.82
CA SER A 381 -2.53 15.29 -11.83
C SER A 381 -3.19 16.52 -12.44
N GLU A 382 -2.78 16.94 -13.63
CA GLU A 382 -3.40 18.06 -14.36
C GLU A 382 -4.82 17.72 -14.82
N ASP A 383 -5.10 16.44 -15.06
CA ASP A 383 -6.42 15.97 -15.51
C ASP A 383 -7.43 15.85 -14.36
N TRP A 384 -6.98 15.89 -13.10
CA TRP A 384 -7.85 15.65 -11.94
C TRP A 384 -8.96 16.69 -11.79
N GLU A 385 -8.70 17.94 -12.20
CA GLU A 385 -9.69 19.02 -12.18
C GLU A 385 -10.72 18.89 -13.32
N ALA A 386 -10.38 18.19 -14.40
CA ALA A 386 -11.29 17.90 -15.49
C ALA A 386 -11.99 16.55 -15.25
N TYR A 387 -13.22 16.40 -15.74
CA TYR A 387 -13.80 15.07 -15.83
C TYR A 387 -13.18 14.36 -17.04
N TYR A 388 -12.48 13.25 -16.81
CA TYR A 388 -11.97 12.38 -17.87
C TYR A 388 -12.78 11.09 -17.94
N ALA A 389 -13.02 10.62 -19.17
CA ALA A 389 -13.71 9.36 -19.41
C ALA A 389 -12.68 8.25 -19.63
N VAL A 390 -12.87 7.12 -18.96
CA VAL A 390 -12.06 5.91 -19.19
C VAL A 390 -12.75 5.07 -20.25
N THR A 391 -12.01 4.70 -21.30
CA THR A 391 -12.51 3.87 -22.39
C THR A 391 -12.75 2.43 -21.94
N LEU A 392 -13.55 1.67 -22.70
CA LEU A 392 -13.77 0.24 -22.41
C LEU A 392 -12.47 -0.58 -22.46
N GLU A 393 -11.53 -0.22 -23.33
CA GLU A 393 -10.23 -0.89 -23.43
C GLU A 393 -9.39 -0.65 -22.17
N GLU A 394 -9.29 0.61 -21.71
CA GLU A 394 -8.60 0.97 -20.48
C GLU A 394 -9.26 0.33 -19.25
N ILE A 395 -10.60 0.27 -19.22
CA ILE A 395 -11.34 -0.42 -18.16
C ILE A 395 -10.91 -1.89 -18.10
N ASN A 396 -10.91 -2.59 -19.23
CA ASN A 396 -10.55 -4.00 -19.28
C ASN A 396 -9.10 -4.24 -18.82
N ILE A 397 -8.16 -3.38 -19.26
CA ILE A 397 -6.75 -3.46 -18.86
C ILE A 397 -6.60 -3.27 -17.34
N LEU A 398 -7.22 -2.24 -16.78
CA LEU A 398 -7.07 -1.91 -15.36
C LEU A 398 -7.87 -2.86 -14.44
N THR A 399 -8.85 -3.59 -14.97
CA THR A 399 -9.64 -4.57 -14.19
C THR A 399 -8.74 -5.71 -13.68
N GLU A 400 -7.85 -6.23 -14.52
CA GLU A 400 -6.89 -7.26 -14.10
C GLU A 400 -5.84 -6.70 -13.12
N VAL A 401 -5.41 -5.45 -13.31
CA VAL A 401 -4.51 -4.74 -12.39
C VAL A 401 -5.15 -4.59 -11.01
N GLU A 402 -6.44 -4.24 -10.94
CA GLU A 402 -7.16 -4.15 -9.67
C GLU A 402 -7.22 -5.49 -8.95
N HIS A 403 -7.46 -6.59 -9.69
CA HIS A 403 -7.49 -7.92 -9.10
C HIS A 403 -6.13 -8.37 -8.55
N ASN A 404 -5.04 -8.06 -9.24
CA ASN A 404 -3.67 -8.35 -8.76
C ASN A 404 -3.36 -7.54 -7.49
N ARG A 405 -3.67 -6.24 -7.50
CA ARG A 405 -3.57 -5.35 -6.32
C ARG A 405 -4.38 -5.88 -5.14
N TRP A 406 -5.64 -6.24 -5.37
CA TRP A 406 -6.52 -6.84 -4.36
C TRP A 406 -5.98 -8.17 -3.84
N SER A 407 -5.34 -8.96 -4.70
CA SER A 407 -4.73 -10.22 -4.26
C SER A 407 -3.57 -9.97 -3.30
N VAL A 408 -2.69 -9.00 -3.60
CA VAL A 408 -1.57 -8.64 -2.72
C VAL A 408 -2.05 -8.08 -1.37
N GLU A 409 -3.07 -7.23 -1.37
CA GLU A 409 -3.61 -6.69 -0.10
C GLU A 409 -4.20 -7.78 0.80
N GLU A 410 -4.95 -8.73 0.24
CA GLU A 410 -5.60 -9.78 1.02
C GLU A 410 -4.54 -10.72 1.63
N LEU A 411 -3.48 -11.03 0.89
CA LEU A 411 -2.34 -11.78 1.40
C LEU A 411 -1.63 -11.04 2.56
N ILE A 412 -1.47 -9.72 2.45
CA ILE A 412 -0.95 -8.87 3.53
C ILE A 412 -1.89 -8.89 4.75
N LEU A 413 -3.21 -8.87 4.52
CA LEU A 413 -4.26 -8.90 5.55
C LEU A 413 -4.47 -10.30 6.16
N GLY A 414 -3.60 -11.26 5.83
CA GLY A 414 -3.57 -12.60 6.39
C GLY A 414 -4.54 -13.59 5.74
N TYR A 415 -5.12 -13.26 4.59
CA TYR A 415 -5.86 -14.24 3.78
C TYR A 415 -4.90 -15.15 3.03
N ARG A 416 -5.36 -16.38 2.76
CA ARG A 416 -4.67 -17.33 1.87
C ARG A 416 -5.60 -17.85 0.78
N PRO A 417 -5.04 -18.29 -0.36
CA PRO A 417 -5.81 -19.03 -1.35
C PRO A 417 -6.33 -20.36 -0.79
N VAL A 418 -7.38 -20.86 -1.42
CA VAL A 418 -7.91 -22.20 -1.17
C VAL A 418 -6.91 -23.29 -1.59
N THR A 419 -6.80 -24.35 -0.80
CA THR A 419 -6.17 -25.60 -1.24
C THR A 419 -7.02 -26.30 -2.31
N GLU A 420 -6.48 -27.29 -3.03
CA GLU A 420 -7.26 -28.06 -4.01
C GLU A 420 -8.53 -28.71 -3.40
N LYS A 421 -8.43 -29.18 -2.16
CA LYS A 421 -9.55 -29.80 -1.45
C LYS A 421 -10.64 -28.78 -1.12
N GLU A 422 -10.24 -27.60 -0.65
CA GLU A 422 -11.17 -26.50 -0.35
C GLU A 422 -11.78 -25.93 -1.62
N GLU A 423 -11.02 -25.88 -2.72
CA GLU A 423 -11.52 -25.49 -4.04
C GLU A 423 -12.65 -26.41 -4.50
N LYS A 424 -12.42 -27.74 -4.50
CA LYS A 424 -13.44 -28.75 -4.82
C LYS A 424 -14.66 -28.65 -3.90
N LEU A 425 -14.46 -28.28 -2.63
CA LEU A 425 -15.56 -28.09 -1.70
C LEU A 425 -16.43 -26.89 -2.08
N VAL A 426 -15.83 -25.77 -2.50
CA VAL A 426 -16.58 -24.59 -2.98
C VAL A 426 -17.23 -24.85 -4.34
N GLU A 427 -16.57 -25.60 -5.25
CA GLU A 427 -17.15 -25.98 -6.54
C GLU A 427 -18.41 -26.85 -6.39
N ASN A 428 -18.44 -27.73 -5.40
CA ASN A 428 -19.60 -28.56 -5.10
C ASN A 428 -20.72 -27.78 -4.39
N ASP A 429 -20.37 -26.79 -3.57
CA ASP A 429 -21.30 -25.95 -2.83
C ASP A 429 -20.73 -24.53 -2.66
N ILE A 430 -21.21 -23.59 -3.48
CA ILE A 430 -20.72 -22.21 -3.50
C ILE A 430 -20.95 -21.47 -2.18
N SER A 431 -21.91 -21.92 -1.35
CA SER A 431 -22.18 -21.30 -0.04
C SER A 431 -21.00 -21.44 0.92
N GLN A 432 -20.13 -22.42 0.69
CA GLN A 432 -18.91 -22.65 1.47
C GLN A 432 -17.90 -21.50 1.35
N LYS A 433 -17.97 -20.70 0.28
CA LYS A 433 -17.13 -19.50 0.09
C LYS A 433 -17.22 -18.56 1.30
N LYS A 434 -18.42 -18.35 1.86
CA LYS A 434 -18.63 -17.49 3.03
C LYS A 434 -17.99 -18.09 4.30
N ALA A 435 -18.13 -19.39 4.51
CA ALA A 435 -17.57 -20.08 5.67
C ALA A 435 -16.04 -20.10 5.66
N LEU A 436 -15.43 -20.27 4.49
CA LEU A 436 -13.98 -20.21 4.31
C LEU A 436 -13.44 -18.78 4.51
N ARG A 437 -14.13 -17.77 4.00
CA ARG A 437 -13.72 -16.37 4.15
C ARG A 437 -13.62 -15.94 5.62
N GLN A 438 -14.50 -16.44 6.48
CA GLN A 438 -14.43 -16.20 7.94
C GLN A 438 -13.16 -16.76 8.59
N LYS A 439 -12.49 -17.72 7.95
CA LYS A 439 -11.23 -18.32 8.40
C LYS A 439 -10.03 -17.73 7.66
N LYS A 440 -10.18 -16.57 7.01
CA LYS A 440 -9.16 -15.95 6.16
C LYS A 440 -8.72 -16.84 4.99
N ILE A 441 -9.66 -17.60 4.41
CA ILE A 441 -9.42 -18.43 3.23
C ILE A 441 -10.29 -17.90 2.11
N HIS A 442 -9.68 -17.36 1.05
CA HIS A 442 -10.42 -16.72 -0.02
C HIS A 442 -10.37 -17.56 -1.31
N TYR A 443 -11.55 -17.85 -1.86
CA TYR A 443 -11.67 -18.64 -3.09
C TYR A 443 -11.12 -17.91 -4.31
N ASP A 444 -11.33 -16.59 -4.36
CA ASP A 444 -10.94 -15.74 -5.49
C ASP A 444 -9.48 -15.26 -5.43
N LEU A 445 -8.69 -15.66 -4.42
CA LEU A 445 -7.23 -15.46 -4.43
C LEU A 445 -6.58 -16.43 -5.43
N ARG A 446 -6.58 -16.02 -6.70
CA ARG A 446 -6.10 -16.77 -7.87
C ARG A 446 -5.86 -15.80 -9.03
N ALA A 447 -5.29 -16.28 -10.13
CA ALA A 447 -5.11 -15.46 -11.32
C ALA A 447 -6.45 -14.97 -11.90
N PHE A 448 -6.45 -13.75 -12.45
CA PHE A 448 -7.62 -13.12 -13.05
C PHE A 448 -8.30 -14.00 -14.10
N SER A 449 -7.50 -14.64 -14.96
CA SER A 449 -8.01 -15.55 -16.00
C SER A 449 -8.66 -16.85 -15.47
N ASP A 450 -8.59 -17.13 -14.16
CA ASP A 450 -9.24 -18.26 -13.49
C ASP A 450 -10.35 -17.79 -12.53
N LEU A 451 -10.78 -16.53 -12.61
CA LEU A 451 -11.93 -16.05 -11.84
C LEU A 451 -13.23 -16.71 -12.32
N ARG A 452 -14.06 -17.06 -11.34
CA ARG A 452 -15.27 -17.88 -11.53
C ARG A 452 -16.52 -17.10 -11.20
N THR A 453 -17.67 -17.70 -11.48
CA THR A 453 -18.95 -17.10 -11.13
C THR A 453 -19.23 -17.17 -9.64
N ASP A 454 -19.85 -16.14 -9.10
CA ASP A 454 -20.38 -16.14 -7.74
C ASP A 454 -21.73 -16.87 -7.64
N SER A 455 -22.36 -16.81 -6.46
CA SER A 455 -23.67 -17.43 -6.21
C SER A 455 -24.81 -16.83 -7.03
N THR A 456 -24.61 -15.66 -7.64
CA THR A 456 -25.57 -15.00 -8.53
C THR A 456 -25.38 -15.38 -10.00
N GLY A 457 -24.34 -16.17 -10.31
CA GLY A 457 -23.97 -16.56 -11.67
C GLY A 457 -23.16 -15.49 -12.42
N LYS A 458 -22.80 -14.39 -11.77
CA LYS A 458 -21.96 -13.33 -12.36
C LYS A 458 -20.49 -13.67 -12.16
N ASN A 459 -19.64 -13.47 -13.18
CA ASN A 459 -18.19 -13.58 -12.99
C ASN A 459 -17.75 -12.48 -12.01
N VAL A 460 -16.93 -12.83 -11.02
CA VAL A 460 -16.54 -11.90 -9.94
C VAL A 460 -15.71 -10.70 -10.44
N ASN A 461 -15.09 -10.80 -11.62
CA ASN A 461 -14.31 -9.69 -12.20
C ASN A 461 -15.15 -8.42 -12.46
N VAL A 462 -16.47 -8.53 -12.54
CA VAL A 462 -17.37 -7.39 -12.77
C VAL A 462 -17.34 -6.37 -11.62
N TYR A 463 -16.98 -6.80 -10.40
CA TYR A 463 -16.84 -5.90 -9.25
C TYR A 463 -15.59 -5.02 -9.40
N ASP A 464 -14.46 -5.61 -9.81
CA ASP A 464 -13.23 -4.88 -10.12
C ASP A 464 -13.47 -3.90 -11.29
N MET A 465 -14.19 -4.37 -12.32
CA MET A 465 -14.54 -3.55 -13.47
C MET A 465 -15.37 -2.32 -13.07
N ALA A 466 -16.34 -2.47 -12.17
CA ALA A 466 -17.13 -1.35 -11.68
C ALA A 466 -16.31 -0.36 -10.83
N LEU A 467 -15.35 -0.84 -10.05
CA LEU A 467 -14.42 0.02 -9.32
C LEU A 467 -13.57 0.85 -10.28
N ILE A 468 -13.05 0.23 -11.35
CA ILE A 468 -12.28 0.93 -12.40
C ILE A 468 -13.15 1.97 -13.12
N GLN A 469 -14.37 1.61 -13.52
CA GLN A 469 -15.33 2.53 -14.12
C GLN A 469 -15.64 3.73 -13.20
N GLY A 470 -15.63 3.51 -11.88
CA GLY A 470 -15.93 4.52 -10.89
C GLY A 470 -14.80 5.51 -10.60
N ILE A 471 -13.56 5.25 -11.02
CA ILE A 471 -12.39 6.07 -10.64
C ILE A 471 -12.57 7.57 -10.95
N PRO A 472 -12.98 7.98 -12.17
CA PRO A 472 -13.16 9.40 -12.47
C PRO A 472 -14.19 10.07 -11.55
N LEU A 473 -15.26 9.35 -11.22
CA LEU A 473 -16.32 9.84 -10.35
C LEU A 473 -15.85 9.96 -8.89
N ILE A 474 -15.11 8.96 -8.40
CA ILE A 474 -14.50 8.95 -7.06
C ILE A 474 -13.55 10.14 -6.90
N ILE A 475 -12.62 10.32 -7.85
CA ILE A 475 -11.65 11.42 -7.82
C ILE A 475 -12.37 12.76 -7.90
N LYS A 476 -13.28 12.93 -8.88
CA LYS A 476 -13.92 14.23 -9.12
C LYS A 476 -14.76 14.70 -7.93
N SER A 477 -15.53 13.80 -7.33
CA SER A 477 -16.36 14.14 -6.16
C SER A 477 -15.53 14.44 -4.91
N CYS A 478 -14.29 13.97 -4.81
CA CYS A 478 -13.42 14.28 -3.68
C CYS A 478 -12.70 15.63 -3.78
N ILE A 479 -12.59 16.20 -5.00
CA ILE A 479 -11.92 17.49 -5.25
C ILE A 479 -12.89 18.66 -5.08
N THR A 480 -14.17 18.45 -5.39
CA THR A 480 -15.20 19.49 -5.32
C THR A 480 -15.66 19.83 -3.90
N ASP A 481 -15.09 19.17 -2.88
CA ASP A 481 -15.27 19.37 -1.44
C ASP A 481 -14.18 20.29 -0.85
#